data_AF-A0A661VA89-F1
#
_entry.id   AF-A0A661VA89-F1
#
_cell.length_a   1.000
_cell.length_b   1.000
_cell.length_c   1.000
_cell.angle_alpha   90.00
_cell.angle_beta   90.00
_cell.angle_gamma   90.00
#
_symmetry.space_group_name_H-M   'P 1'
#
loop_
_entity.id
_entity.type
_entity.pdbx_description
1 polymer ?
#
loop_
_entity_poly.entity_id
_entity_poly.type
_entity_poly.pdbx_seq_one_letter_code
_entity_poly.pdbx_strand_id
1 'polypeptide(L)'
;MALLISSLLKPDWLVSPGFLLSYLATFGIVYLLPKIKLKTAIAKYTVYPFLASFLAQIFTIPVSSLFFGNVSLLSPLSNLVFLPLVFIFLSETLLAVLFSFLRLYLLSSRFSACAHVIAQIIIKLAAKISSLPFASISFHPKIFLIPIYYLIITLIILFLEIRKDDSNGVDVRNIM
;
A
#
# COMPACT_ATOMS: atom_id res chain seq x y z
N MET A 1 8.60 -15.27 6.83
CA MET A 1 7.87 -16.54 6.58
C MET A 1 7.29 -16.63 5.17
N ALA A 2 6.42 -15.70 4.74
CA ALA A 2 5.83 -15.73 3.38
C ALA A 2 6.86 -15.76 2.24
N LEU A 3 7.92 -14.95 2.30
CA LEU A 3 8.94 -14.88 1.24
C LEU A 3 9.77 -16.18 1.12
N LEU A 4 10.07 -16.83 2.25
CA LEU A 4 10.76 -18.13 2.28
C LEU A 4 9.89 -19.23 1.65
N ILE A 5 8.60 -19.25 1.98
CA ILE A 5 7.66 -20.25 1.45
C ILE A 5 7.45 -20.05 -0.07
N SER A 6 7.28 -18.80 -0.52
CA SER A 6 7.15 -18.49 -1.96
C SER A 6 8.41 -18.83 -2.76
N SER A 7 9.60 -18.61 -2.18
CA SER A 7 10.88 -18.95 -2.79
C SER A 7 11.03 -20.47 -3.04
N LEU A 8 10.54 -21.31 -2.12
CA LEU A 8 10.58 -22.76 -2.27
C LEU A 8 9.57 -23.31 -3.29
N LEU A 9 8.41 -22.63 -3.47
CA LEU A 9 7.34 -23.12 -4.33
C LEU A 9 7.54 -22.74 -5.81
N LYS A 10 7.92 -21.49 -6.09
CA LYS A 10 8.23 -21.00 -7.45
C LYS A 10 9.19 -19.80 -7.41
N PRO A 11 10.48 -19.97 -7.77
CA PRO A 11 11.45 -18.89 -7.73
C PRO A 11 11.12 -17.75 -8.72
N ASP A 12 10.44 -18.04 -9.83
CA ASP A 12 10.05 -17.04 -10.83
C ASP A 12 9.08 -15.98 -10.26
N TRP A 13 8.34 -16.31 -9.20
CA TRP A 13 7.41 -15.37 -8.58
C TRP A 13 8.13 -14.24 -7.82
N LEU A 14 9.39 -14.45 -7.43
CA LEU A 14 10.21 -13.44 -6.75
C LEU A 14 10.47 -12.21 -7.63
N VAL A 15 10.40 -12.36 -8.95
CA VAL A 15 10.60 -11.28 -9.93
C VAL A 15 9.27 -10.67 -10.37
N SER A 16 8.13 -11.23 -9.95
CA SER A 16 6.83 -10.69 -10.35
C SER A 16 6.60 -9.30 -9.74
N PRO A 17 6.16 -8.31 -10.52
CA PRO A 17 5.95 -6.94 -10.03
C PRO A 17 4.99 -6.91 -8.83
N GLY A 18 3.91 -7.70 -8.90
CA GLY A 18 2.91 -7.76 -7.84
C GLY A 18 3.46 -8.29 -6.51
N PHE A 19 4.32 -9.32 -6.55
CA PHE A 19 4.96 -9.85 -5.35
C PHE A 19 5.93 -8.83 -4.74
N LEU A 20 6.80 -8.24 -5.56
CA LEU A 20 7.76 -7.23 -5.11
C LEU A 20 7.06 -6.03 -4.46
N LEU A 21 6.04 -5.49 -5.13
CA LEU A 21 5.27 -4.35 -4.64
C LEU A 21 4.56 -4.68 -3.33
N SER A 22 3.88 -5.82 -3.25
CA SER A 22 3.17 -6.22 -2.03
C SER A 22 4.13 -6.44 -0.87
N TYR A 23 5.23 -7.15 -1.09
CA TYR A 23 6.21 -7.44 -0.03
C TYR A 23 6.89 -6.17 0.49
N LEU A 24 7.33 -5.28 -0.41
CA LEU A 24 7.95 -4.01 -0.03
C LEU A 24 6.98 -3.08 0.70
N ALA A 25 5.73 -3.01 0.23
CA ALA A 25 4.68 -2.25 0.91
C ALA A 25 4.45 -2.79 2.34
N THR A 26 4.29 -4.10 2.48
CA THR A 26 4.09 -4.74 3.80
C THR A 26 5.30 -4.54 4.70
N PHE A 27 6.53 -4.66 4.17
CA PHE A 27 7.76 -4.41 4.94
C PHE A 27 7.80 -2.98 5.48
N GLY A 28 7.57 -1.98 4.63
CA GLY A 28 7.54 -0.58 5.03
C GLY A 28 6.48 -0.28 6.10
N ILE A 29 5.27 -0.84 5.94
CA ILE A 29 4.20 -0.70 6.93
C ILE A 29 4.57 -1.38 8.26
N VAL A 30 4.87 -2.67 8.25
CA VAL A 30 5.07 -3.47 9.47
C VAL A 30 6.28 -2.97 10.27
N TYR A 31 7.33 -2.50 9.58
CA TYR A 31 8.53 -2.00 10.25
C TYR A 31 8.37 -0.57 10.80
N LEU A 32 7.82 0.37 10.02
CA LEU A 32 7.80 1.79 10.41
C LEU A 32 6.51 2.21 11.14
N LEU A 33 5.35 1.65 10.77
CA LEU A 33 4.07 2.07 11.34
C LEU A 33 4.00 1.91 12.88
N PRO A 34 4.44 0.80 13.51
CA PRO A 34 4.38 0.67 14.97
C PRO A 34 5.34 1.62 15.70
N LYS A 35 6.37 2.16 15.02
CA LYS A 35 7.30 3.12 15.62
C LYS A 35 6.67 4.51 15.80
N ILE A 36 5.52 4.77 15.18
CA ILE A 36 4.82 6.06 15.20
C ILE A 36 3.68 6.00 16.23
N LYS A 37 3.87 6.70 17.37
CA LYS A 37 2.86 6.79 18.43
C LYS A 37 1.91 7.95 18.16
N LEU A 38 0.64 7.65 17.84
CA LEU A 38 -0.41 8.66 17.79
C LEU A 38 -1.10 8.77 19.16
N LYS A 39 -1.34 10.01 19.62
CA LYS A 39 -1.84 10.30 20.97
C LYS A 39 -3.36 10.19 21.12
N THR A 40 -4.13 10.17 20.02
CA THR A 40 -5.60 10.23 20.04
C THR A 40 -6.25 9.10 19.27
N ALA A 41 -7.37 8.58 19.79
CA ALA A 41 -8.14 7.49 19.18
C ALA A 41 -8.69 7.83 17.78
N ILE A 42 -9.05 9.10 17.55
CA ILE A 42 -9.53 9.59 16.25
C ILE A 42 -8.41 9.60 15.21
N ALA A 43 -7.18 9.98 15.61
CA ALA A 43 -6.03 9.88 14.73
C ALA A 43 -5.74 8.41 14.36
N LYS A 44 -6.12 7.46 15.22
CA LYS A 44 -5.96 6.03 14.93
C LYS A 44 -6.77 5.55 13.73
N TYR A 45 -7.94 6.12 13.46
CA TYR A 45 -8.80 5.66 12.35
C TYR A 45 -8.58 6.41 11.04
N THR A 46 -8.17 7.67 11.08
CA THR A 46 -7.96 8.47 9.85
C THR A 46 -6.49 8.56 9.46
N VAL A 47 -5.59 8.76 10.43
CA VAL A 47 -4.17 9.02 10.14
C VAL A 47 -3.42 7.71 9.92
N TYR A 48 -3.75 6.62 10.60
CA TYR A 48 -3.08 5.33 10.36
C TYR A 48 -3.24 4.80 8.94
N PRO A 49 -4.45 4.76 8.33
CA PRO A 49 -4.59 4.26 6.95
C PRO A 49 -3.85 5.13 5.94
N PHE A 50 -3.83 6.45 6.16
CA PHE A 50 -3.08 7.39 5.34
C PHE A 50 -1.56 7.13 5.47
N LEU A 51 -1.08 7.03 6.71
CA LEU A 51 0.33 6.79 7.02
C LEU A 51 0.80 5.43 6.53
N ALA A 52 -0.04 4.39 6.65
CA ALA A 52 0.23 3.07 6.08
C ALA A 52 0.33 3.14 4.56
N SER A 53 -0.58 3.85 3.89
CA SER A 53 -0.52 4.04 2.44
C SER A 53 0.71 4.83 2.00
N PHE A 54 1.10 5.85 2.78
CA PHE A 54 2.29 6.66 2.52
C PHE A 54 3.58 5.84 2.70
N LEU A 55 3.70 5.08 3.79
CA LEU A 55 4.82 4.18 4.05
C LEU A 55 4.92 3.09 2.98
N ALA A 56 3.79 2.48 2.60
CA ALA A 56 3.76 1.53 1.49
C ALA A 56 4.26 2.16 0.20
N GLN A 57 3.83 3.39 -0.10
CA GLN A 57 4.25 4.09 -1.30
C GLN A 57 5.76 4.35 -1.31
N ILE A 58 6.34 4.88 -0.23
CA ILE A 58 7.79 5.14 -0.15
C ILE A 58 8.61 3.91 -0.55
N PHE A 59 8.22 2.73 -0.07
CA PHE A 59 8.94 1.49 -0.36
C PHE A 59 8.66 0.92 -1.76
N THR A 60 7.53 1.29 -2.38
CA THR A 60 7.10 0.78 -3.69
C THR A 60 7.38 1.71 -4.86
N ILE A 61 7.70 2.99 -4.63
CA ILE A 61 8.07 3.98 -5.66
C ILE A 61 9.11 3.43 -6.67
N PRO A 62 10.30 2.96 -6.27
CA PRO A 62 11.34 2.59 -7.24
C PRO A 62 10.91 1.40 -8.11
N VAL A 63 10.20 0.44 -7.52
CA VAL A 63 9.72 -0.76 -8.22
C VAL A 63 8.54 -0.43 -9.13
N SER A 64 7.56 0.34 -8.65
CA SER A 64 6.41 0.78 -9.46
C SER A 64 6.85 1.64 -10.64
N SER A 65 7.82 2.53 -10.44
CA SER A 65 8.43 3.35 -11.48
C SER A 65 9.19 2.52 -12.51
N LEU A 66 9.88 1.45 -12.10
CA LEU A 66 10.61 0.56 -13.01
C LEU A 66 9.67 -0.28 -13.88
N PHE A 67 8.59 -0.83 -13.31
CA PHE A 67 7.69 -1.73 -14.04
C PHE A 67 6.57 -1.02 -14.80
N PHE A 68 6.07 0.10 -14.27
CA PHE A 68 4.92 0.81 -14.85
C PHE A 68 5.29 2.17 -15.45
N GLY A 69 6.52 2.66 -15.24
CA GLY A 69 6.98 3.95 -15.79
C GLY A 69 6.36 5.19 -15.14
N ASN A 70 5.44 5.00 -14.19
CA ASN A 70 4.62 6.06 -13.61
C ASN A 70 4.46 5.83 -12.10
N VAL A 71 4.47 6.92 -11.34
CA VAL A 71 4.18 6.91 -9.90
C VAL A 71 3.08 7.92 -9.61
N SER A 72 1.99 7.46 -8.99
CA SER A 72 0.90 8.36 -8.58
C SER A 72 1.22 9.06 -7.27
N LEU A 73 1.45 10.38 -7.29
CA LEU A 73 1.69 11.18 -6.09
C LEU A 73 0.47 11.21 -5.15
N LEU A 74 -0.72 11.11 -5.73
CA LEU A 74 -1.98 11.11 -5.00
C LEU A 74 -2.34 9.74 -4.43
N SER A 75 -1.47 8.73 -4.55
CA SER A 75 -1.72 7.36 -4.09
C SER A 75 -2.17 7.26 -2.61
N PRO A 76 -1.58 7.97 -1.63
CA PRO A 76 -1.99 7.81 -0.23
C PRO A 76 -3.40 8.31 0.01
N LEU A 77 -3.77 9.43 -0.61
CA LEU A 77 -5.12 10.00 -0.53
C LEU A 77 -6.13 9.17 -1.31
N SER A 78 -5.74 8.73 -2.50
CA SER A 78 -6.55 7.89 -3.38
C SER A 78 -6.86 6.55 -2.71
N ASN A 79 -5.88 5.94 -2.05
CA ASN A 79 -6.06 4.66 -1.35
C ASN A 79 -7.05 4.75 -0.18
N LEU A 80 -7.22 5.91 0.48
CA LEU A 80 -8.26 6.07 1.50
C LEU A 80 -9.67 5.83 0.96
N VAL A 81 -9.90 6.14 -0.33
CA VAL A 81 -11.20 6.00 -0.99
C VAL A 81 -11.26 4.70 -1.80
N PHE A 82 -10.21 4.38 -2.56
CA PHE A 82 -10.21 3.20 -3.42
C PHE A 82 -10.13 1.90 -2.62
N LEU A 83 -9.37 1.84 -1.53
CA LEU A 83 -9.20 0.60 -0.78
C LEU A 83 -10.53 0.04 -0.23
N PRO A 84 -11.43 0.82 0.41
CA PRO A 84 -12.74 0.31 0.80
C PRO A 84 -13.62 -0.04 -0.41
N LEU A 85 -13.59 0.75 -1.49
CA LEU A 85 -14.38 0.45 -2.70
C LEU A 85 -13.94 -0.85 -3.37
N VAL A 86 -12.63 -1.08 -3.46
CA VAL A 86 -12.04 -2.31 -4.02
C VAL A 86 -12.37 -3.50 -3.13
N PHE A 87 -12.38 -3.34 -1.80
CA PHE A 87 -12.81 -4.40 -0.90
C PHE A 87 -14.26 -4.82 -1.16
N ILE A 88 -15.18 -3.86 -1.28
CA ILE A 88 -16.59 -4.14 -1.59
C ILE A 88 -16.71 -4.76 -2.99
N PHE A 89 -15.98 -4.25 -3.99
CA PHE A 89 -15.97 -4.83 -5.33
C PHE A 89 -15.51 -6.30 -5.33
N LEU A 90 -14.43 -6.62 -4.60
CA LEU A 90 -13.91 -7.97 -4.49
C LEU A 90 -14.88 -8.90 -3.74
N SER A 91 -15.54 -8.42 -2.69
CA SER A 91 -16.55 -9.23 -1.99
C SER A 91 -17.76 -9.53 -2.86
N GLU A 92 -18.27 -8.53 -3.59
CA GLU A 92 -19.42 -8.69 -4.48
C GLU A 92 -19.10 -9.63 -5.65
N THR A 93 -17.91 -9.49 -6.26
CA THR A 93 -17.47 -10.39 -7.35
C THR A 93 -17.25 -11.81 -6.86
N LEU A 94 -16.69 -12.00 -5.67
CA LEU A 94 -16.55 -13.33 -5.06
C LEU A 94 -17.92 -13.98 -4.83
N LEU A 95 -18.87 -13.25 -4.25
CA LEU A 95 -20.24 -13.75 -4.04
C LEU A 95 -20.94 -14.07 -5.37
N ALA A 96 -20.78 -13.22 -6.39
CA ALA A 96 -21.32 -13.47 -7.72
C ALA A 96 -20.80 -14.79 -8.32
N VAL A 97 -19.50 -15.06 -8.21
CA VAL A 97 -18.87 -16.29 -8.68
C VAL A 97 -19.35 -17.50 -7.87
N LEU A 98 -19.41 -17.40 -6.54
CA LEU A 98 -19.91 -18.48 -5.67
C LEU A 98 -21.35 -18.87 -6.01
N PHE A 99 -22.26 -17.90 -6.15
CA PHE A 99 -23.65 -18.16 -6.52
C PHE A 99 -23.81 -18.68 -7.94
N SER A 100 -22.92 -18.27 -8.86
CA SER A 100 -22.86 -18.84 -10.21
C SER A 100 -22.55 -20.33 -10.17
N PHE A 101 -21.57 -20.74 -9.36
CA PHE A 101 -21.19 -22.14 -9.17
C PHE A 101 -22.32 -22.97 -8.54
N LEU A 102 -23.11 -22.39 -7.63
CA LEU A 102 -24.29 -23.01 -7.03
C LEU A 102 -25.52 -23.05 -7.94
N ARG A 103 -25.42 -22.58 -9.19
CA ARG A 103 -26.53 -22.45 -10.16
C ARG A 103 -27.64 -21.50 -9.71
N LEU A 104 -27.36 -20.60 -8.76
CA LEU A 104 -28.28 -19.57 -8.27
C LEU A 104 -28.16 -18.30 -9.13
N TYR A 105 -28.56 -18.40 -10.40
CA TYR A 105 -28.33 -17.36 -11.41
C TYR A 105 -28.96 -16.00 -11.06
N LEU A 106 -30.15 -16.01 -10.46
CA LEU A 106 -30.83 -14.78 -10.01
C LEU A 106 -29.97 -14.00 -9.00
N LEU A 107 -29.45 -14.67 -7.97
CA LEU A 107 -28.58 -14.04 -6.97
C LEU A 107 -27.25 -13.60 -7.59
N SER A 108 -26.62 -14.47 -8.38
CA SER A 108 -25.37 -14.16 -9.08
C SER A 108 -25.50 -12.89 -9.93
N SER A 109 -26.62 -12.72 -10.64
CA SER A 109 -26.88 -11.51 -11.45
C SER A 109 -26.96 -10.23 -10.61
N ARG A 110 -27.49 -10.28 -9.39
CA ARG A 110 -27.63 -9.12 -8.51
C ARG A 110 -26.26 -8.69 -7.99
N PHE A 111 -25.47 -9.62 -7.46
CA PHE A 111 -24.11 -9.36 -7.01
C PHE A 111 -23.20 -8.89 -8.16
N SER A 112 -23.35 -9.47 -9.35
CA SER A 112 -22.62 -9.02 -10.54
C SER A 112 -23.02 -7.60 -10.96
N ALA A 113 -24.31 -7.24 -10.86
CA ALA A 113 -24.77 -5.88 -11.17
C ALA A 113 -24.23 -4.86 -10.15
N CYS A 114 -24.26 -5.19 -8.85
CA CYS A 114 -23.66 -4.38 -7.80
C CYS A 114 -22.16 -4.18 -8.03
N ALA A 115 -21.41 -5.27 -8.29
CA ALA A 115 -20.00 -5.20 -8.62
C ALA A 115 -19.74 -4.31 -9.85
N HIS A 116 -20.59 -4.38 -10.87
CA HIS A 116 -20.47 -3.55 -12.06
C HIS A 116 -20.65 -2.06 -11.74
N VAL A 117 -21.64 -1.70 -10.91
CA VAL A 117 -21.84 -0.31 -10.46
C VAL A 117 -20.62 0.20 -9.69
N ILE A 118 -20.07 -0.60 -8.77
CA ILE A 118 -18.88 -0.23 -8.00
C ILE A 118 -17.68 -0.06 -8.92
N ALA A 119 -17.49 -0.97 -9.89
CA ALA A 119 -16.42 -0.85 -10.89
C ALA A 119 -16.52 0.46 -11.68
N GLN A 120 -17.74 0.85 -12.10
CA GLN A 120 -17.93 2.14 -12.78
C GLN A 120 -17.60 3.34 -11.87
N ILE A 121 -17.93 3.27 -10.58
CA ILE A 121 -17.56 4.32 -9.62
C ILE A 121 -16.03 4.42 -9.52
N ILE A 122 -15.34 3.29 -9.38
CA ILE A 122 -13.86 3.23 -9.32
C ILE A 122 -13.27 3.85 -10.59
N ILE A 123 -13.74 3.45 -11.77
CA ILE A 123 -13.22 3.97 -13.05
C ILE A 123 -13.45 5.47 -13.20
N LYS A 124 -14.65 5.97 -12.86
CA LYS A 124 -14.98 7.41 -12.92
C LYS A 124 -14.13 8.23 -11.95
N LEU A 125 -13.94 7.74 -10.73
CA LEU A 125 -13.06 8.38 -9.74
C LEU A 125 -11.60 8.37 -10.20
N ALA A 126 -11.12 7.25 -10.74
CA ALA A 126 -9.77 7.13 -11.27
C ALA A 126 -9.53 8.11 -12.43
N ALA A 127 -10.48 8.20 -13.37
CA ALA A 127 -10.43 9.16 -14.47
C ALA A 127 -10.35 10.61 -13.95
N LYS A 128 -11.20 10.96 -12.97
CA LYS A 128 -11.21 12.30 -12.36
C LYS A 128 -9.89 12.61 -11.65
N ILE A 129 -9.33 11.66 -10.90
CA ILE A 129 -8.04 11.84 -10.21
C ILE A 129 -6.90 11.95 -11.21
N SER A 130 -6.90 11.14 -12.28
CA SER A 130 -5.87 11.19 -13.33
C SER A 130 -5.86 12.50 -14.11
N SER A 131 -6.99 13.21 -14.17
CA SER A 131 -7.08 14.52 -14.82
C SER A 131 -6.51 15.68 -13.99
N LEU A 132 -6.16 15.44 -12.71
CA LEU A 132 -5.58 16.47 -11.86
C LEU A 132 -4.10 16.73 -12.25
N PRO A 133 -3.64 18.00 -12.25
CA PRO A 133 -2.24 18.30 -12.44
C PRO A 133 -1.41 17.63 -11.34
N PHE A 134 -0.27 17.04 -11.70
CA PHE A 134 0.61 16.27 -10.80
C PHE A 134 0.02 14.96 -10.25
N ALA A 135 -1.07 14.42 -10.83
CA ALA A 135 -1.63 13.13 -10.40
C ALA A 135 -0.63 11.96 -10.53
N SER A 136 0.23 12.01 -11.56
CA SER A 136 1.31 11.06 -11.77
C SER A 136 2.55 11.74 -12.30
N ILE A 137 3.71 11.30 -11.82
CA ILE A 137 5.00 11.61 -12.42
C ILE A 137 5.44 10.37 -13.19
N SER A 138 5.70 10.54 -14.49
CA SER A 138 6.32 9.51 -15.31
C SER A 138 7.83 9.61 -15.19
N PHE A 139 8.45 8.59 -14.60
CA PHE A 139 9.89 8.50 -14.45
C PHE A 139 10.31 7.05 -14.62
N HIS A 140 11.41 6.82 -15.34
CA HIS A 140 12.01 5.50 -15.50
C HIS A 140 13.40 5.54 -14.84
N PRO A 141 13.54 5.06 -13.60
CA PRO A 141 14.82 5.06 -12.91
C PRO A 141 15.78 4.12 -13.63
N LYS A 142 17.04 4.55 -13.76
CA LYS A 142 18.14 3.62 -14.07
C LYS A 142 18.21 2.59 -12.94
N ILE A 143 18.39 1.31 -13.28
CA ILE A 143 18.32 0.22 -12.30
C ILE A 143 19.32 0.38 -11.14
N PHE A 144 20.46 1.02 -11.40
CA PHE A 144 21.49 1.35 -10.41
C PHE A 144 21.06 2.38 -9.34
N LEU A 145 20.02 3.18 -9.60
CA LEU A 145 19.50 4.16 -8.63
C LEU A 145 18.61 3.52 -7.56
N ILE A 146 18.07 2.33 -7.81
CA ILE A 146 17.20 1.61 -6.87
C ILE A 146 17.93 1.23 -5.57
N PRO A 147 19.12 0.60 -5.59
CA PRO A 147 19.85 0.30 -4.35
C PRO A 147 20.26 1.57 -3.60
N ILE A 148 20.62 2.65 -4.31
CA ILE A 148 20.93 3.95 -3.69
C ILE A 148 19.71 4.51 -2.95
N TYR A 149 18.53 4.42 -3.56
CA TYR A 149 17.28 4.84 -2.94
C TYR A 149 16.98 4.08 -1.64
N TYR A 150 17.10 2.75 -1.65
CA TYR A 150 16.91 1.96 -0.43
C TYR A 150 17.99 2.22 0.63
N LEU A 151 19.24 2.46 0.23
CA LEU A 151 20.31 2.84 1.15
C LEU A 151 19.98 4.14 1.87
N ILE A 152 19.53 5.16 1.14
CA ILE A 152 19.12 6.45 1.70
C ILE A 152 17.97 6.27 2.70
N ILE A 153 16.93 5.50 2.33
CA ILE A 153 15.81 5.21 3.23
C ILE A 153 16.31 4.54 4.51
N THR A 154 17.17 3.52 4.40
CA THR A 154 17.71 2.82 5.57
C THR A 154 18.55 3.76 6.45
N LEU A 155 19.38 4.63 5.86
CA LEU A 155 20.14 5.62 6.62
C LEU A 155 19.24 6.62 7.35
N ILE A 156 18.17 7.10 6.70
CA ILE A 156 17.18 7.98 7.34
C ILE A 156 16.52 7.27 8.53
N ILE A 157 16.12 6.01 8.35
CA ILE A 157 15.53 5.19 9.41
C ILE A 157 16.49 5.03 10.58
N LEU A 158 17.76 4.71 10.32
CA LEU A 158 18.78 4.56 11.35
C LEU A 158 19.01 5.88 12.10
N PHE A 159 19.07 7.00 11.38
CA PHE A 159 19.22 8.33 11.99
C PHE A 159 18.03 8.67 12.91
N LEU A 160 16.80 8.35 12.49
CA LEU A 160 15.61 8.53 13.30
C LEU A 160 15.58 7.61 14.53
N GLU A 161 16.14 6.41 14.41
CA GLU A 161 16.24 5.44 15.51
C GLU A 161 17.25 5.88 16.57
N ILE A 162 18.45 6.30 16.15
CA ILE A 162 19.50 6.85 17.03
C ILE A 162 18.97 8.09 17.78
N ARG A 163 18.35 9.03 17.07
CA ARG A 163 17.82 10.25 17.68
C ARG A 163 16.67 9.99 18.65
N LYS A 164 15.90 8.92 18.44
CA LYS A 164 14.81 8.53 19.35
C LYS A 164 15.36 7.92 20.64
N ASP A 165 16.47 7.18 20.55
CA ASP A 165 17.17 6.62 21.71
C ASP A 165 17.75 7.74 22.58
N ASP A 166 18.39 8.74 21.96
CA ASP A 166 18.88 9.95 22.66
C ASP A 166 17.75 10.74 23.36
N SER A 167 16.54 10.75 22.78
CA SER A 167 15.38 11.45 23.38
C SER A 167 14.71 10.70 24.54
N ASN A 168 14.85 9.36 24.60
CA ASN A 168 14.36 8.54 25.72
C ASN A 168 15.41 8.41 26.84
N GLY A 169 16.68 8.70 26.56
CA GLY A 169 17.79 8.69 27.52
C GLY A 169 17.87 9.90 28.46
N VAL A 170 16.96 10.88 28.32
CA VAL A 170 16.86 12.05 29.22
C VAL A 170 15.52 12.03 29.95
N ASP A 171 15.27 10.99 30.73
CA ASP A 171 14.30 11.06 31.85
C ASP A 171 15.07 11.06 33.17
N VAL A 172 15.70 12.20 33.46
CA VAL A 172 16.47 12.45 34.70
C VAL A 172 15.55 12.79 35.88
N ARG A 173 14.25 12.44 35.84
CA ARG A 173 13.25 12.85 36.84
C ARG A 173 12.82 11.77 37.83
N ASN A 174 13.56 10.68 37.96
CA ASN A 174 13.33 9.72 39.07
C ASN A 174 14.56 9.49 39.97
N ILE A 175 15.51 10.44 39.97
CA ILE A 175 16.47 10.59 41.06
C ILE A 175 15.96 11.72 41.97
N MET A 176 14.90 11.45 42.74
CA MET A 176 14.66 12.09 44.05
C MET A 176 13.60 11.34 44.83
#